data_AF-G7UV01-F1
#
_entry.id   AF-G7UV01-F1
#
_cell.length_a   1.000
_cell.length_b   1.000
_cell.length_c   1.000
_cell.angle_alpha   90.00
_cell.angle_beta   90.00
_cell.angle_gamma   90.00
#
_symmetry.space_group_name_H-M   'P 1'
#
loop_
_entity.id
_entity.type
_entity.pdbx_description
1 polymer ?
#
loop_
_entity_poly.entity_id
_entity_poly.type
_entity_poly.pdbx_seq_one_letter_code
_entity_poly.pdbx_strand_id
1 'polypeptide(L)'
;MLDLVKGETERIDSRFLEPACGSGNFLVRILQRKLAAVELKYGKSDFERRHYALLALMCIYGIELLADNIAECRANMLEILTVYLNGDASDDLHRAASHVLSQNLVHGDALTMRTHDGQPITFAEWGYLGKGRFQRRDFRLDVLTGSSAFSAEDSLFAHMGKHEIFTPVKTWPPMTVGDLAAGFVPEAPAQSPKEQA
;
A
#
# COMPACT_ATOMS: atom_id res chain seq x y z
N MET A 1 8.31 20.76 -4.05
CA MET A 1 7.26 19.73 -4.25
C MET A 1 6.72 19.18 -2.93
N LEU A 2 7.57 18.70 -2.01
CA LEU A 2 7.13 18.19 -0.71
C LEU A 2 6.26 19.16 0.12
N ASP A 3 6.47 20.46 -0.01
CA ASP A 3 5.69 21.46 0.74
C ASP A 3 4.28 21.67 0.18
N LEU A 4 4.03 21.25 -1.07
CA LEU A 4 2.70 21.28 -1.69
C LEU A 4 1.76 20.22 -1.10
N VAL A 5 2.32 19.19 -0.43
CA VAL A 5 1.59 18.05 0.15
C VAL A 5 1.83 17.93 1.65
N LYS A 6 2.22 19.02 2.31
CA LYS A 6 2.62 19.01 3.72
C LYS A 6 1.51 18.46 4.63
N GLY A 7 0.27 18.93 4.46
CA GLY A 7 -0.87 18.49 5.26
C GLY A 7 -1.13 16.99 5.14
N GLU A 8 -1.00 16.45 3.92
CA GLU A 8 -1.12 15.02 3.66
C GLU A 8 0.00 14.24 4.34
N THR A 9 1.25 14.73 4.31
CA THR A 9 2.37 14.01 4.95
C THR A 9 2.27 13.92 6.48
N GLU A 10 1.49 14.78 7.13
CA GLU A 10 1.23 14.76 8.58
C GLU A 10 0.03 13.86 8.98
N ARG A 11 -0.77 13.44 7.98
CA ARG A 11 -1.78 12.39 8.12
C ARG A 11 -1.14 11.04 7.81
N ILE A 12 -1.10 10.14 8.79
CA ILE A 12 -0.41 8.85 8.67
C ILE A 12 -1.04 7.97 7.59
N ASP A 13 -2.38 7.97 7.53
CA ASP A 13 -3.21 7.17 6.64
C ASP A 13 -3.47 7.78 5.24
N SER A 14 -2.95 8.99 4.98
CA SER A 14 -3.02 9.58 3.63
C SER A 14 -2.18 8.76 2.64
N ARG A 15 -2.73 8.52 1.45
CA ARG A 15 -2.10 7.66 0.44
C ARG A 15 -1.35 8.48 -0.61
N PHE A 16 -0.14 8.04 -0.94
CA PHE A 16 0.73 8.68 -1.94
C PHE A 16 1.13 7.68 -3.02
N LEU A 17 1.01 8.05 -4.29
CA LEU A 17 1.51 7.28 -5.42
C LEU A 17 2.51 8.13 -6.19
N GLU A 18 3.72 7.61 -6.37
CA GLU A 18 4.72 8.19 -7.28
C GLU A 18 4.88 7.31 -8.53
N PRO A 19 4.41 7.75 -9.72
CA PRO A 19 4.40 6.92 -10.94
C PRO A 19 5.78 6.72 -11.59
N ALA A 20 6.82 7.44 -11.14
CA ALA A 20 8.21 7.24 -11.57
C ALA A 20 9.14 7.42 -10.36
N CYS A 21 9.10 6.47 -9.42
CA CYS A 21 9.69 6.68 -8.10
C CYS A 21 11.22 6.64 -8.06
N GLY A 22 11.90 6.21 -9.13
CA GLY A 22 13.35 6.07 -9.17
C GLY A 22 13.84 5.22 -8.00
N SER A 23 14.95 5.64 -7.39
CA SER A 23 15.48 5.05 -6.14
C SER A 23 14.75 5.52 -4.86
N GLY A 24 13.61 6.20 -4.99
CA GLY A 24 12.74 6.52 -3.86
C GLY A 24 13.01 7.84 -3.15
N ASN A 25 13.84 8.74 -3.69
CA ASN A 25 14.19 10.02 -3.03
C ASN A 25 12.97 10.81 -2.51
N PHE A 26 11.88 10.86 -3.29
CA PHE A 26 10.66 11.54 -2.86
C PHE A 26 9.89 10.74 -1.80
N LEU A 27 9.74 9.43 -2.00
CA LEU A 27 9.02 8.53 -1.10
C LEU A 27 9.69 8.44 0.28
N VAL A 28 11.02 8.41 0.33
CA VAL A 28 11.83 8.45 1.55
C VAL A 28 11.50 9.67 2.39
N ARG A 29 11.38 10.86 1.76
CA ARG A 29 11.05 12.09 2.48
C ARG A 29 9.60 12.12 2.96
N ILE A 30 8.67 11.52 2.21
CA ILE A 30 7.29 11.33 2.66
C ILE A 30 7.26 10.41 3.89
N LEU A 31 7.95 9.27 3.84
CA LEU A 31 8.02 8.32 4.94
C LEU A 31 8.59 8.98 6.19
N GLN A 32 9.72 9.69 6.10
CA GLN A 32 10.32 10.40 7.22
C GLN A 32 9.35 11.39 7.88
N ARG A 33 8.58 12.16 7.09
CA ARG A 33 7.57 13.08 7.63
C ARG A 33 6.42 12.36 8.32
N LYS A 34 5.94 11.24 7.73
CA LYS A 34 4.91 10.42 8.36
C LYS A 34 5.41 9.78 9.66
N LEU A 35 6.64 9.28 9.70
CA LEU A 35 7.24 8.71 10.92
C LEU A 35 7.42 9.76 12.01
N ALA A 36 7.78 11.01 11.67
CA ALA A 36 7.77 12.11 12.63
C ALA A 36 6.36 12.38 13.20
N ALA A 37 5.31 12.28 12.37
CA ALA A 37 3.93 12.39 12.83
C ALA A 37 3.50 11.20 13.70
N VAL A 38 4.00 9.98 13.41
CA VAL A 38 3.82 8.79 14.27
C VAL A 38 4.46 9.02 15.62
N GLU A 39 5.72 9.48 15.65
CA GLU A 39 6.45 9.72 16.90
C GLU A 39 5.72 10.73 17.79
N LEU A 40 5.25 11.84 17.20
CA LEU A 40 4.54 12.88 17.93
C LEU A 40 3.22 12.39 18.54
N LYS A 41 2.47 11.55 17.81
CA LYS A 41 1.11 11.12 18.20
C LYS A 41 1.11 9.84 19.05
N TYR A 42 2.01 8.91 18.78
CA TYR A 42 1.99 7.54 19.29
C TYR A 42 3.30 7.11 19.97
N GLY A 43 4.33 7.97 20.04
CA GLY A 43 5.65 7.62 20.59
C GLY A 43 5.66 7.15 22.05
N LYS A 44 4.59 7.42 22.81
CA LYS A 44 4.45 6.98 24.21
C LYS A 44 4.12 5.49 24.37
N SER A 45 3.61 4.85 23.32
CA SER A 45 3.23 3.44 23.32
C SER A 45 4.03 2.72 22.25
N ASP A 46 4.95 1.84 22.66
CA ASP A 46 5.79 1.11 21.70
C ASP A 46 4.93 0.30 20.72
N PHE A 47 3.86 -0.31 21.23
CA PHE A 47 2.88 -1.03 20.40
C PHE A 47 2.26 -0.11 19.34
N GLU A 48 1.68 1.04 19.74
CA GLU A 48 1.03 1.93 18.77
C GLU A 48 2.05 2.55 17.80
N ARG A 49 3.20 2.99 18.32
CA ARG A 49 4.31 3.52 17.52
C ARG A 49 4.70 2.56 16.40
N ARG A 50 4.94 1.28 16.74
CA ARG A 50 5.33 0.24 15.77
C ARG A 50 4.26 -0.01 14.70
N HIS A 51 3.00 -0.11 15.10
CA HIS A 51 1.90 -0.40 14.15
C HIS A 51 1.53 0.79 13.27
N TYR A 52 1.56 2.02 13.81
CA TYR A 52 1.33 3.23 13.01
C TYR A 52 2.52 3.58 12.10
N ALA A 53 3.75 3.19 12.47
CA ALA A 53 4.90 3.28 11.57
C ALA A 53 4.75 2.34 10.36
N LEU A 54 4.28 1.11 10.60
CA LEU A 54 3.96 0.19 9.50
C LEU A 54 2.80 0.73 8.64
N LEU A 55 1.75 1.27 9.26
CA LEU A 55 0.64 1.90 8.52
C LEU A 55 1.13 3.07 7.65
N ALA A 56 2.04 3.90 8.17
CA ALA A 56 2.64 4.99 7.40
C ALA A 56 3.32 4.48 6.11
N LEU A 57 4.05 3.36 6.21
CA LEU A 57 4.69 2.69 5.06
C LEU A 57 3.65 2.12 4.09
N MET A 58 2.62 1.45 4.63
CA MET A 58 1.53 0.84 3.86
C MET A 58 0.74 1.86 3.02
N CYS A 59 0.78 3.14 3.36
CA CYS A 59 0.11 4.21 2.62
C CYS A 59 1.00 4.87 1.55
N ILE A 60 2.19 4.31 1.25
CA ILE A 60 3.10 4.82 0.22
C ILE A 60 3.20 3.80 -0.91
N TYR A 61 3.01 4.26 -2.14
CA TYR A 61 2.97 3.48 -3.37
C TYR A 61 3.91 4.09 -4.41
N GLY A 62 4.45 3.25 -5.28
CA GLY A 62 5.38 3.67 -6.33
C GLY A 62 5.35 2.75 -7.53
N ILE A 63 5.62 3.32 -8.70
CA ILE A 63 5.87 2.57 -9.94
C ILE A 63 7.23 3.02 -10.44
N GLU A 64 8.01 2.06 -10.91
CA GLU A 64 9.31 2.33 -11.49
C GLU A 64 9.61 1.36 -12.63
N LEU A 65 10.18 1.90 -13.71
CA LEU A 65 10.44 1.17 -14.94
C LEU A 65 11.71 0.33 -14.88
N LEU A 66 12.73 0.79 -14.15
CA LEU A 66 14.03 0.12 -14.11
C LEU A 66 14.18 -0.79 -12.88
N ALA A 67 14.65 -2.01 -13.11
CA ALA A 67 14.74 -3.06 -12.10
C ALA A 67 15.73 -2.74 -10.95
N ASP A 68 16.81 -2.03 -11.24
CA ASP A 68 17.78 -1.55 -10.26
C ASP A 68 17.19 -0.44 -9.40
N ASN A 69 16.56 0.57 -10.02
CA ASN A 69 15.89 1.66 -9.30
C ASN A 69 14.83 1.15 -8.33
N ILE A 70 13.96 0.23 -8.76
CA ILE A 70 12.89 -0.28 -7.89
C ILE A 70 13.43 -1.13 -6.74
N ALA A 71 14.51 -1.88 -6.97
CA ALA A 71 15.19 -2.63 -5.91
C ALA A 71 15.83 -1.69 -4.89
N GLU A 72 16.52 -0.64 -5.36
CA GLU A 72 17.12 0.39 -4.52
C GLU A 72 16.04 1.17 -3.74
N CYS A 73 14.92 1.52 -4.38
CA CYS A 73 13.80 2.19 -3.73
C CYS A 73 13.24 1.39 -2.56
N ARG A 74 13.02 0.08 -2.75
CA ARG A 74 12.57 -0.82 -1.69
C ARG A 74 13.58 -0.91 -0.55
N ALA A 75 14.88 -1.01 -0.85
CA ALA A 75 15.93 -1.04 0.16
C ALA A 75 15.98 0.26 0.97
N ASN A 76 15.99 1.42 0.31
CA ASN A 76 16.02 2.73 0.95
C ASN A 76 14.81 2.96 1.87
N MET A 77 13.61 2.61 1.41
CA MET A 77 12.39 2.72 2.22
C MET A 77 12.41 1.81 3.45
N LEU A 78 12.91 0.58 3.29
CA LEU A 78 13.02 -0.40 4.38
C LEU A 78 14.07 0.03 5.41
N GLU A 79 15.20 0.57 4.97
CA GLU A 79 16.26 1.08 5.84
C GLU A 79 15.74 2.20 6.74
N ILE A 80 15.03 3.18 6.20
CA ILE A 80 14.45 4.29 6.97
C ILE A 80 13.55 3.79 8.10
N LEU A 81 12.68 2.83 7.81
CA LEU A 81 11.80 2.26 8.83
C LEU A 81 12.59 1.48 9.89
N THR A 82 13.57 0.70 9.46
CA THR A 82 14.41 -0.13 10.34
C THR A 82 15.20 0.74 11.31
N VAL A 83 15.82 1.81 10.81
CA VAL A 83 16.53 2.81 11.61
C VAL A 83 15.57 3.50 12.60
N TYR A 84 14.40 3.93 12.14
CA TYR A 84 13.41 4.58 13.02
C TYR A 84 12.97 3.68 14.19
N LEU A 85 12.84 2.38 13.96
CA LEU A 85 12.38 1.43 14.97
C LEU A 85 13.51 0.81 15.81
N ASN A 86 14.78 1.11 15.50
CA ASN A 86 15.94 0.42 16.04
C ASN A 86 15.84 -1.12 15.91
N GLY A 87 15.30 -1.59 14.78
CA GLY A 87 15.11 -3.03 14.49
C GLY A 87 16.24 -3.62 13.65
N ASP A 88 16.11 -4.91 13.32
CA ASP A 88 16.99 -5.61 12.39
C ASP A 88 16.21 -6.58 11.48
N ALA A 89 16.91 -7.29 10.58
CA ALA A 89 16.29 -8.18 9.61
C ALA A 89 15.59 -9.42 10.21
N SER A 90 15.88 -9.76 11.47
CA SER A 90 15.22 -10.86 12.19
C SER A 90 13.86 -10.43 12.78
N ASP A 91 13.62 -9.13 12.91
CA ASP A 91 12.36 -8.57 13.40
C ASP A 91 11.22 -8.88 12.42
N ASP A 92 10.14 -9.46 12.93
CA ASP A 92 8.90 -9.70 12.18
C ASP A 92 8.41 -8.41 11.51
N LEU A 93 8.57 -7.26 12.18
CA LEU A 93 8.15 -5.97 11.65
C LEU A 93 8.96 -5.54 10.42
N HIS A 94 10.26 -5.84 10.40
CA HIS A 94 11.13 -5.60 9.24
C HIS A 94 10.71 -6.50 8.07
N ARG A 95 10.46 -7.79 8.31
CA ARG A 95 9.99 -8.72 7.27
C ARG A 95 8.61 -8.34 6.73
N ALA A 96 7.70 -7.94 7.62
CA ALA A 96 6.38 -7.44 7.23
C ALA A 96 6.48 -6.18 6.38
N ALA A 97 7.35 -5.23 6.75
CA ALA A 97 7.60 -4.02 5.97
C ALA A 97 8.17 -4.33 4.58
N SER A 98 9.13 -5.27 4.49
CA SER A 98 9.66 -5.74 3.22
C SER A 98 8.57 -6.36 2.34
N HIS A 99 7.69 -7.19 2.92
CA HIS A 99 6.52 -7.72 2.22
C HIS A 99 5.62 -6.59 1.70
N VAL A 100 5.23 -5.64 2.55
CA VAL A 100 4.40 -4.49 2.15
C VAL A 100 5.04 -3.71 0.99
N LEU A 101 6.34 -3.40 1.06
CA LEU A 101 7.06 -2.70 0.00
C LEU A 101 7.10 -3.49 -1.31
N SER A 102 7.16 -4.82 -1.26
CA SER A 102 7.08 -5.66 -2.47
C SER A 102 5.73 -5.56 -3.17
N GLN A 103 4.65 -5.29 -2.41
CA GLN A 103 3.29 -5.13 -2.95
C GLN A 103 2.99 -3.69 -3.38
N ASN A 104 3.59 -2.71 -2.69
CA ASN A 104 3.29 -1.29 -2.89
C ASN A 104 4.21 -0.60 -3.91
N LEU A 105 5.46 -1.07 -4.06
CA LEU A 105 6.43 -0.52 -5.00
C LEU A 105 6.56 -1.49 -6.17
N VAL A 106 5.97 -1.17 -7.31
CA VAL A 106 5.78 -2.08 -8.45
C VAL A 106 6.80 -1.80 -9.54
N HIS A 107 7.45 -2.85 -10.03
CA HIS A 107 8.27 -2.79 -11.25
C HIS A 107 7.34 -2.83 -12.47
N GLY A 108 7.19 -1.69 -13.13
CA GLY A 108 6.24 -1.51 -14.21
C GLY A 108 6.32 -0.15 -14.88
N ASP A 109 5.46 0.05 -15.85
CA ASP A 109 5.33 1.27 -16.62
C ASP A 109 3.99 1.94 -16.26
N ALA A 110 4.08 3.13 -15.66
CA ALA A 110 2.91 3.90 -15.27
C ALA A 110 2.11 4.45 -16.45
N LEU A 111 2.72 4.63 -17.64
CA LEU A 111 2.04 5.11 -18.84
C LEU A 111 1.14 4.03 -19.42
N THR A 112 1.63 2.79 -19.47
CA THR A 112 0.84 1.64 -19.93
C THR A 112 0.03 0.99 -18.80
N MET A 113 0.27 1.39 -17.55
CA MET A 113 -0.31 0.82 -16.33
C MET A 113 -0.11 -0.69 -16.22
N ARG A 114 1.04 -1.16 -16.71
CA ARG A 114 1.41 -2.57 -16.74
C ARG A 114 2.68 -2.83 -15.95
N THR A 115 2.74 -3.98 -15.31
CA THR A 115 3.95 -4.52 -14.72
C THR A 115 4.97 -4.85 -15.82
N HIS A 116 6.23 -5.07 -15.44
CA HIS A 116 7.31 -5.42 -16.37
C HIS A 116 7.05 -6.72 -17.17
N ASP A 117 6.22 -7.63 -16.67
CA ASP A 117 5.76 -8.86 -17.34
C ASP A 117 4.46 -8.66 -18.16
N GLY A 118 4.00 -7.41 -18.29
CA GLY A 118 2.88 -7.02 -19.14
C GLY A 118 1.49 -7.20 -18.51
N GLN A 119 1.39 -7.57 -17.23
CA GLN A 119 0.11 -7.68 -16.53
C GLN A 119 -0.40 -6.31 -16.06
N PRO A 120 -1.72 -6.10 -15.90
CA PRO A 120 -2.23 -4.86 -15.32
C PRO A 120 -1.71 -4.64 -13.88
N ILE A 121 -1.27 -3.42 -13.57
CA ILE A 121 -0.81 -3.07 -12.22
C ILE A 121 -1.98 -3.16 -11.24
N THR A 122 -1.75 -3.84 -10.13
CA THR A 122 -2.68 -3.93 -9.00
C THR A 122 -1.99 -3.43 -7.74
N PHE A 123 -2.65 -2.53 -7.01
CA PHE A 123 -2.15 -2.01 -5.73
C PHE A 123 -2.90 -2.63 -4.55
N ALA A 124 -2.12 -2.98 -3.53
CA ALA A 124 -2.61 -3.42 -2.24
C ALA A 124 -3.00 -2.23 -1.38
N GLU A 125 -4.29 -1.92 -1.29
CA GLU A 125 -4.77 -0.96 -0.31
C GLU A 125 -4.80 -1.59 1.08
N TRP A 126 -4.15 -0.93 2.03
CA TRP A 126 -4.12 -1.36 3.43
C TRP A 126 -5.02 -0.49 4.30
N GLY A 127 -5.63 -1.10 5.30
CA GLY A 127 -6.38 -0.43 6.37
C GLY A 127 -6.01 -1.00 7.74
N TYR A 128 -5.81 -0.14 8.73
CA TYR A 128 -5.57 -0.57 10.11
C TYR A 128 -6.90 -0.76 10.85
N LEU A 129 -7.13 -1.97 11.36
CA LEU A 129 -8.34 -2.35 12.09
C LEU A 129 -8.20 -2.13 13.61
N GLY A 130 -7.06 -1.63 14.06
CA GLY A 130 -6.71 -1.55 15.47
C GLY A 130 -6.20 -2.88 16.03
N LYS A 131 -5.66 -2.83 17.25
CA LYS A 131 -5.15 -4.01 17.99
C LYS A 131 -4.15 -4.85 17.16
N GLY A 132 -3.33 -4.18 16.35
CA GLY A 132 -2.27 -4.84 15.57
C GLY A 132 -2.73 -5.62 14.34
N ARG A 133 -3.98 -5.40 13.88
CA ARG A 133 -4.54 -6.06 12.70
C ARG A 133 -4.70 -5.10 11.52
N PHE A 134 -4.42 -5.61 10.33
CA PHE A 134 -4.52 -4.90 9.06
C PHE A 134 -5.42 -5.66 8.10
N GLN A 135 -6.10 -4.96 7.20
CA GLN A 135 -6.82 -5.56 6.08
C GLN A 135 -6.21 -5.08 4.78
N ARG A 136 -6.09 -5.99 3.82
CA ARG A 136 -5.65 -5.71 2.46
C ARG A 136 -6.81 -5.87 1.47
N ARG A 137 -6.94 -4.91 0.57
CA ARG A 137 -7.85 -4.95 -0.59
C ARG A 137 -7.06 -4.59 -1.83
N ASP A 138 -7.16 -5.40 -2.86
CA ASP A 138 -6.40 -5.20 -4.10
C ASP A 138 -7.25 -4.48 -5.14
N PHE A 139 -6.69 -3.44 -5.77
CA PHE A 139 -7.37 -2.64 -6.79
C PHE A 139 -6.51 -2.51 -8.04
N ARG A 140 -7.13 -2.64 -9.21
CA ARG A 140 -6.46 -2.43 -10.50
C ARG A 140 -6.28 -0.94 -10.78
N LEU A 141 -5.06 -0.54 -11.14
CA LEU A 141 -4.71 0.87 -11.36
C LEU A 141 -5.51 1.49 -12.51
N ASP A 142 -5.64 0.77 -13.63
CA ASP A 142 -6.36 1.26 -14.81
C ASP A 142 -7.84 1.56 -14.54
N VAL A 143 -8.47 0.73 -13.70
CA VAL A 143 -9.85 0.97 -13.22
C VAL A 143 -9.90 2.22 -12.32
N LEU A 144 -8.94 2.39 -11.40
CA LEU A 144 -8.89 3.56 -10.52
C LEU A 144 -8.74 4.87 -11.32
N THR A 145 -7.91 4.87 -12.36
CA THR A 145 -7.66 6.07 -13.19
C THR A 145 -8.75 6.34 -14.24
N GLY A 146 -9.51 5.32 -14.64
CA GLY A 146 -10.60 5.45 -15.60
C GLY A 146 -11.80 6.28 -15.11
N SER A 147 -11.81 6.67 -13.82
CA SER A 147 -12.88 7.42 -13.14
C SER A 147 -13.44 8.62 -13.91
N SER A 148 -12.60 9.35 -14.65
CA SER A 148 -13.01 10.51 -15.46
C SER A 148 -13.88 10.13 -16.67
N ALA A 149 -13.66 8.95 -17.27
CA ALA A 149 -14.47 8.43 -18.37
C ALA A 149 -15.84 7.92 -17.89
N PHE A 150 -15.94 7.47 -16.64
CA PHE A 150 -17.19 6.94 -16.06
C PHE A 150 -18.16 8.02 -15.59
N SER A 151 -17.66 9.22 -15.27
CA SER A 151 -18.46 10.36 -14.82
C SER A 151 -18.94 11.27 -15.95
N ALA A 152 -18.77 10.88 -17.22
CA ALA A 152 -19.37 11.60 -18.35
C ALA A 152 -20.88 11.30 -18.40
N GLU A 153 -21.71 12.35 -18.49
CA GLU A 153 -23.18 12.25 -18.42
C GLU A 153 -23.81 11.37 -19.52
N ASP A 154 -23.07 11.07 -20.60
CA ASP A 154 -23.46 10.20 -21.71
C ASP A 154 -22.71 8.85 -21.76
N SER A 155 -22.01 8.45 -20.69
CA SER A 155 -21.31 7.16 -20.68
C SER A 155 -22.27 5.99 -20.42
N LEU A 156 -21.95 4.80 -20.95
CA LEU A 156 -22.66 3.53 -20.68
C LEU A 156 -22.81 3.23 -19.17
N PHE A 157 -22.01 3.90 -18.34
CA PHE A 157 -21.92 3.72 -16.90
C PHE A 157 -22.56 4.86 -16.10
N ALA A 158 -23.28 5.79 -16.75
CA ALA A 158 -23.97 6.90 -16.08
C ALA A 158 -24.97 6.44 -15.00
N HIS A 159 -25.43 5.18 -15.08
CA HIS A 159 -26.34 4.55 -14.12
C HIS A 159 -25.64 3.67 -13.06
N MET A 160 -24.35 3.40 -13.18
CA MET A 160 -23.59 2.63 -12.17
C MET A 160 -23.14 3.56 -11.05
N GLY A 161 -23.45 3.21 -9.80
CA GLY A 161 -22.97 3.95 -8.64
C GLY A 161 -21.43 3.86 -8.56
N LYS A 162 -20.75 4.91 -8.07
CA LYS A 162 -19.27 4.92 -7.88
C LYS A 162 -18.74 3.65 -7.18
N HIS A 163 -19.54 3.06 -6.30
CA HIS A 163 -19.20 1.84 -5.55
C HIS A 163 -19.13 0.57 -6.41
N GLU A 164 -19.81 0.50 -7.55
CA GLU A 164 -19.72 -0.65 -8.46
C GLU A 164 -18.46 -0.59 -9.32
N ILE A 165 -17.95 0.63 -9.57
CA ILE A 165 -16.80 0.92 -10.43
C ILE A 165 -15.48 0.67 -9.69
N PHE A 166 -15.44 0.94 -8.38
CA PHE A 166 -14.24 0.76 -7.54
C PHE A 166 -14.36 -0.46 -6.62
N THR A 167 -14.70 -1.60 -7.19
CA THR A 167 -14.74 -2.88 -6.45
C THR A 167 -13.33 -3.47 -6.39
N PRO A 168 -12.83 -3.87 -5.20
CA PRO A 168 -11.54 -4.55 -5.11
C PRO A 168 -11.58 -5.88 -5.87
N VAL A 169 -10.52 -6.20 -6.60
CA VAL A 169 -10.37 -7.50 -7.28
C VAL A 169 -10.16 -8.63 -6.27
N LYS A 170 -9.68 -8.31 -5.07
CA LYS A 170 -9.53 -9.25 -3.96
C LYS A 170 -9.61 -8.53 -2.64
N THR A 171 -10.30 -9.14 -1.67
CA THR A 171 -10.24 -8.73 -0.26
C THR A 171 -9.61 -9.87 0.53
N TRP A 172 -8.62 -9.55 1.35
CA TRP A 172 -7.92 -10.53 2.17
C TRP A 172 -8.48 -10.55 3.60
N PRO A 173 -8.37 -11.69 4.31
CA PRO A 173 -8.65 -11.75 5.74
C PRO A 173 -7.78 -10.76 6.53
N PRO A 174 -8.21 -10.34 7.74
CA PRO A 174 -7.37 -9.55 8.63
C PRO A 174 -6.05 -10.27 8.96
N MET A 175 -4.94 -9.55 8.91
CA MET A 175 -3.58 -10.05 9.12
C MET A 175 -2.88 -9.30 10.25
N THR A 176 -2.01 -9.98 10.98
CA THR A 176 -1.07 -9.41 11.94
C THR A 176 0.30 -9.13 11.31
N VAL A 177 1.20 -8.49 12.05
CA VAL A 177 2.61 -8.34 11.65
C VAL A 177 3.26 -9.69 11.39
N GLY A 178 3.00 -10.70 12.25
CA GLY A 178 3.54 -12.05 12.06
C GLY A 178 3.06 -12.72 10.78
N ASP A 179 1.79 -12.58 10.44
CA ASP A 179 1.22 -13.12 9.18
C ASP A 179 1.88 -12.47 7.95
N LEU A 180 2.07 -11.16 8.00
CA LEU A 180 2.76 -10.39 6.94
C LEU A 180 4.24 -10.79 6.85
N ALA A 181 4.91 -10.99 7.99
CA ALA A 181 6.30 -11.38 8.08
C ALA A 181 6.57 -12.80 7.51
N ALA A 182 5.56 -13.67 7.56
CA ALA A 182 5.61 -15.02 7.00
C ALA A 182 5.31 -15.07 5.49
N GLY A 183 4.97 -13.95 4.85
CA GLY A 183 4.69 -13.89 3.40
C GLY A 183 3.38 -14.56 2.97
N PHE A 184 2.38 -14.55 3.87
CA PHE A 184 1.07 -15.23 3.79
C PHE A 184 0.57 -15.77 2.42
N VAL A 185 0.26 -17.08 2.41
CA VAL A 185 -0.34 -17.88 1.31
C VAL A 185 -1.43 -18.80 1.96
N PRO A 186 -2.58 -19.11 1.31
CA PRO A 186 -3.94 -18.59 1.57
C PRO A 186 -4.92 -19.62 2.22
N GLU A 187 -6.18 -19.21 2.44
CA GLU A 187 -7.34 -20.02 2.89
C GLU A 187 -7.95 -20.99 1.83
N ALA A 188 -8.79 -21.94 2.28
CA ALA A 188 -10.02 -22.41 1.57
C ALA A 188 -11.04 -23.12 2.50
N PRO A 189 -12.37 -23.20 2.19
CA PRO A 189 -13.13 -22.51 1.13
C PRO A 189 -14.44 -21.81 1.59
N ALA A 190 -15.01 -21.01 0.68
CA ALA A 190 -16.38 -20.51 0.73
C ALA A 190 -17.42 -21.64 0.63
N GLN A 191 -18.45 -21.63 1.50
CA GLN A 191 -19.65 -22.43 1.33
C GLN A 191 -20.65 -21.66 0.46
N SER A 192 -20.93 -22.17 -0.74
CA SER A 192 -22.10 -21.77 -1.53
C SER A 192 -23.39 -22.33 -0.88
N PRO A 193 -24.56 -21.72 -1.16
CA PRO A 193 -25.79 -21.99 -0.42
C PRO A 193 -26.29 -23.41 -0.69
N LYS A 194 -26.79 -24.09 0.34
CA LYS A 194 -27.57 -25.31 0.16
C LYS A 194 -28.83 -24.98 -0.65
N GLU A 195 -28.88 -25.39 -1.91
CA GLU A 195 -30.16 -25.68 -2.57
C GLU A 195 -30.79 -26.85 -1.80
N GLN A 196 -31.89 -26.56 -1.11
CA GLN A 196 -32.81 -27.59 -0.63
C GLN A 196 -33.88 -27.79 -1.70
N ALA A 197 -34.02 -29.06 -2.09
CA ALA A 197 -35.03 -29.60 -2.99
C ALA A 197 -36.47 -29.43 -2.46
#